data_AF-A0A485JR28-F1
#
_entry.id   AF-A0A485JR28-F1
#
_cell.length_a   1.000
_cell.length_b   1.000
_cell.length_c   1.000
_cell.angle_alpha   90.00
_cell.angle_beta   90.00
_cell.angle_gamma   90.00
#
_symmetry.space_group_name_H-M   'P 1'
#
loop_
_entity.id
_entity.type
_entity.pdbx_description
1 polymer ?
#
loop_
_entity_poly.entity_id
_entity_poly.type
_entity_poly.pdbx_seq_one_letter_code
_entity_poly.pdbx_strand_id
1 'polypeptide(L)'
;MPDDDYLERIIDNTQAVRRESDRQRFKLQVTSFLTEISSGALVVSSDLIGSIEKRIAVIDEVLSKQISLIMHATEFQKVESAWTALYKLVQSSVTENTEIRVLNCSKSELLKDFKSASDFDQSMLFKSIYESEYGTFGGTPFSVFVGDFYFDNVPQDIELLEHISHVAAAAHAPFLSAAAPGMLSMNTFSDLPRPRDLSKLFDTTDYARWRSFRLTDDSRYIGLTMPKVLGRMPYGTKTIPAESFNFEEHINEFNDGKDYLWINSAYELAIRIVSSFEEYGWCAAIRGLRAGD
;
A
#
# COMPACT_ATOMS: atom_id res chain seq x y z
N MET A 1 46.78 8.00 9.73
CA MET A 1 46.10 6.69 9.84
C MET A 1 46.84 5.88 10.89
N PRO A 2 46.16 5.05 11.70
CA PRO A 2 46.84 4.19 12.66
C PRO A 2 47.81 3.27 11.90
N ASP A 3 49.01 3.04 12.43
CA ASP A 3 49.95 2.09 11.88
C ASP A 3 49.33 0.68 11.90
N ASP A 4 49.31 0.02 10.75
CA ASP A 4 48.62 -1.25 10.52
C ASP A 4 49.14 -2.37 11.45
N ASP A 5 50.42 -2.26 11.84
CA ASP A 5 51.13 -3.16 12.77
C ASP A 5 50.62 -3.05 14.23
N TYR A 6 50.15 -1.87 14.66
CA TYR A 6 49.57 -1.69 15.98
C TYR A 6 48.17 -2.31 16.09
N LEU A 7 47.38 -2.26 15.01
CA LEU A 7 46.07 -2.89 14.96
C LEU A 7 46.19 -4.43 15.01
N GLU A 8 47.16 -4.99 14.28
CA GLU A 8 47.46 -6.43 14.33
C GLU A 8 47.82 -6.88 15.75
N ARG A 9 48.68 -6.12 16.45
CA ARG A 9 49.03 -6.40 17.85
C ARG A 9 47.85 -6.34 18.81
N ILE A 10 46.90 -5.43 18.61
CA ILE A 10 45.69 -5.34 19.44
C ILE A 10 44.78 -6.56 19.22
N ILE A 11 44.63 -6.99 17.96
CA ILE A 11 43.83 -8.16 17.59
C ILE A 11 44.40 -9.43 18.23
N ASP A 12 45.72 -9.61 18.14
CA ASP A 12 46.38 -10.81 18.63
C ASP A 12 46.38 -10.87 20.18
N ASN A 13 46.45 -9.72 20.85
CA ASN A 13 46.42 -9.64 22.32
C ASN A 13 45.02 -9.77 22.93
N THR A 14 43.94 -9.48 22.19
CA THR A 14 42.58 -9.45 22.75
C THR A 14 41.81 -10.77 22.61
N GLN A 15 42.34 -11.76 21.87
CA GLN A 15 41.66 -13.03 21.55
C GLN A 15 40.21 -12.84 21.01
N ALA A 16 39.86 -11.65 20.52
CA ALA A 16 38.51 -11.30 20.11
C ALA A 16 38.08 -12.01 18.81
N VAL A 17 39.05 -12.47 18.03
CA VAL A 17 38.84 -13.12 16.72
C VAL A 17 38.98 -14.63 16.87
N ARG A 18 37.86 -15.35 16.79
CA ARG A 18 37.82 -16.83 16.85
C ARG A 18 38.05 -17.50 15.51
N ARG A 19 37.72 -16.83 14.40
CA ARG A 19 37.89 -17.30 13.03
C ARG A 19 38.65 -16.26 12.22
N GLU A 20 39.57 -16.70 11.38
CA GLU A 20 40.42 -15.82 10.58
C GLU A 20 39.62 -14.96 9.57
N SER A 21 38.44 -15.43 9.15
CA SER A 21 37.47 -14.67 8.36
C SER A 21 36.97 -13.40 9.05
N ASP A 22 36.91 -13.39 10.38
CA ASP A 22 36.37 -12.29 11.16
C ASP A 22 37.44 -11.22 11.44
N ARG A 23 38.73 -11.55 11.21
CA ARG A 23 39.88 -10.68 11.43
C ARG A 23 39.78 -9.40 10.61
N GLN A 24 39.42 -9.52 9.32
CA GLN A 24 39.24 -8.36 8.43
C GLN A 24 38.08 -7.46 8.89
N ARG A 25 36.93 -8.06 9.27
CA ARG A 25 35.77 -7.32 9.74
C ARG A 25 36.08 -6.55 11.03
N PHE A 26 36.76 -7.19 11.98
CA PHE A 26 37.17 -6.55 13.23
C PHE A 26 38.13 -5.39 12.98
N LYS A 27 39.13 -5.58 12.11
CA LYS A 27 40.08 -4.53 11.72
C LYS A 27 39.37 -3.31 11.12
N LEU A 28 38.38 -3.53 10.25
CA LEU A 28 37.55 -2.45 9.68
C LEU A 28 36.76 -1.70 10.76
N GLN A 29 36.14 -2.42 11.71
CA GLN A 29 35.37 -1.81 12.81
C GLN A 29 36.24 -0.94 13.70
N VAL A 30 37.40 -1.44 14.13
CA VAL A 30 38.33 -0.68 14.97
C VAL A 30 38.89 0.53 14.22
N THR A 31 39.22 0.37 12.93
CA THR A 31 39.71 1.48 12.11
C THR A 31 38.65 2.56 11.96
N SER A 32 37.39 2.17 11.65
CA SER A 32 36.26 3.10 11.56
C SER A 32 36.06 3.86 12.88
N PHE A 33 36.06 3.14 14.00
CA PHE A 33 35.92 3.74 15.33
C PHE A 33 37.04 4.74 15.65
N LEU A 34 38.30 4.39 15.38
CA LEU A 34 39.43 5.31 15.57
C LEU A 34 39.34 6.53 14.66
N THR A 35 38.85 6.38 13.42
CA THR A 35 38.62 7.52 12.54
C THR A 35 37.54 8.45 13.07
N GLU A 36 36.44 7.92 13.63
CA GLU A 36 35.39 8.74 14.24
C GLU A 36 35.90 9.51 15.46
N ILE A 37 36.71 8.88 16.33
CA ILE A 37 37.36 9.57 17.44
C ILE A 37 38.26 10.69 16.92
N SER A 38 39.08 10.41 15.91
CA SER A 38 40.02 11.38 15.35
C SER A 38 39.32 12.59 14.70
N SER A 39 38.12 12.38 14.15
CA SER A 39 37.28 13.42 13.55
C SER A 39 36.56 14.31 14.57
N GLY A 40 36.61 13.96 15.87
CA GLY A 40 35.88 14.66 16.92
C GLY A 40 34.38 14.32 16.98
N ALA A 41 33.91 13.37 16.17
CA ALA A 41 32.52 12.93 16.15
C ALA A 41 32.11 12.08 17.36
N LEU A 42 33.10 11.57 18.12
CA LEU A 42 32.91 10.81 19.35
C LEU A 42 33.77 11.41 20.48
N VAL A 43 33.13 11.94 21.53
CA VAL A 43 33.84 12.37 22.74
C VAL A 43 33.96 11.18 23.68
N VAL A 44 35.17 10.62 23.80
CA VAL A 44 35.44 9.49 24.69
C VAL A 44 35.33 9.97 26.14
N SER A 45 34.31 9.48 26.86
CA SER A 45 34.18 9.68 28.29
C SER A 45 34.79 8.50 29.07
N SER A 46 34.78 8.55 30.40
CA SER A 46 35.21 7.42 31.24
C SER A 46 34.39 6.14 31.00
N ASP A 47 33.18 6.28 30.45
CA ASP A 47 32.33 5.17 30.02
C ASP A 47 32.38 5.03 28.49
N LEU A 48 33.25 4.13 28.02
CA LEU A 48 33.39 3.82 26.59
C LEU A 48 32.11 3.20 26.01
N ILE A 49 31.44 2.33 26.77
CA ILE A 49 30.24 1.61 26.32
C ILE A 49 29.12 2.62 26.10
N GLY A 50 28.84 3.47 27.09
CA GLY A 50 27.84 4.53 26.94
C GLY A 50 28.19 5.56 25.85
N SER A 51 29.46 5.79 25.57
CA SER A 51 29.90 6.66 24.47
C SER A 51 29.60 6.02 23.10
N ILE A 52 29.80 4.70 22.96
CA ILE A 52 29.45 3.94 21.75
C ILE A 52 27.93 3.88 21.56
N GLU A 53 27.16 3.59 22.62
CA GLU A 53 25.69 3.55 22.55
C GLU A 53 25.10 4.89 22.10
N LYS A 54 25.62 6.01 22.64
CA LYS A 54 25.22 7.36 22.18
C LYS A 54 25.52 7.58 20.71
N ARG A 55 26.67 7.09 20.23
CA ARG A 55 27.04 7.21 18.82
C ARG A 55 26.15 6.38 17.92
N ILE A 56 25.83 5.16 18.32
CA ILE A 56 24.86 4.30 17.63
C ILE A 56 23.51 5.01 17.55
N ALA A 57 23.03 5.61 18.65
CA ALA A 57 21.77 6.37 18.64
C ALA A 57 21.78 7.55 17.65
N VAL A 58 22.90 8.27 17.53
CA VAL A 58 23.05 9.35 16.53
C VAL A 58 23.04 8.79 15.10
N ILE A 59 23.68 7.65 14.86
CA ILE A 59 23.64 6.97 13.54
C ILE A 59 22.22 6.51 13.22
N ASP A 60 21.53 5.90 14.19
CA ASP A 60 20.14 5.44 14.06
C ASP A 60 19.21 6.61 13.75
N GLU A 61 19.41 7.79 14.37
CA GLU A 61 18.63 9.00 14.07
C GLU A 61 18.85 9.48 12.62
N VAL A 62 20.10 9.48 12.15
CA VAL A 62 20.43 9.89 10.76
C VAL A 62 19.85 8.90 9.75
N LEU A 63 19.99 7.60 10.01
CA LEU A 63 19.41 6.55 9.16
C LEU A 63 17.89 6.63 9.16
N SER A 64 17.27 6.86 10.33
CA SER A 64 15.82 6.97 10.46
C SER A 64 15.26 8.14 9.65
N LYS A 65 15.91 9.31 9.69
CA LYS A 65 15.56 10.45 8.84
C LYS A 65 15.66 10.12 7.36
N GLN A 66 16.76 9.50 6.95
CA GLN A 66 16.98 9.18 5.53
C GLN A 66 16.00 8.12 5.02
N ILE A 67 15.74 7.08 5.79
CA ILE A 67 14.82 6.00 5.41
C ILE A 67 13.37 6.50 5.40
N SER A 68 12.98 7.35 6.35
CA SER A 68 11.66 8.00 6.33
C SER A 68 11.44 8.75 5.02
N LEU A 69 12.43 9.54 4.55
CA LEU A 69 12.33 10.23 3.26
C LEU A 69 12.17 9.28 2.06
N ILE A 70 12.88 8.15 2.07
CA ILE A 70 12.77 7.13 1.00
C ILE A 70 11.39 6.49 1.01
N MET A 71 10.90 6.13 2.20
CA MET A 71 9.59 5.48 2.38
C MET A 71 8.43 6.41 2.07
N HIS A 72 8.56 7.71 2.36
CA HIS A 72 7.54 8.72 2.11
C HIS A 72 7.58 9.27 0.67
N ALA A 73 8.50 8.80 -0.17
CA ALA A 73 8.51 9.13 -1.59
C ALA A 73 7.24 8.60 -2.27
N THR A 74 6.59 9.44 -3.09
CA THR A 74 5.27 9.13 -3.66
C THR A 74 5.24 7.86 -4.49
N GLU A 75 6.32 7.60 -5.22
CA GLU A 75 6.52 6.44 -6.07
C GLU A 75 6.65 5.17 -5.24
N PHE A 76 7.38 5.24 -4.12
CA PHE A 76 7.54 4.13 -3.19
C PHE A 76 6.23 3.84 -2.48
N GLN A 77 5.59 4.85 -1.88
CA GLN A 77 4.32 4.70 -1.18
C GLN A 77 3.23 4.11 -2.08
N LYS A 78 3.17 4.49 -3.36
CA LYS A 78 2.18 3.94 -4.30
C LYS A 78 2.34 2.44 -4.47
N VAL A 79 3.58 1.97 -4.61
CA VAL A 79 3.89 0.53 -4.74
C VAL A 79 3.66 -0.17 -3.40
N GLU A 80 4.16 0.39 -2.31
CA GLU A 80 3.98 -0.15 -0.96
C GLU A 80 2.49 -0.27 -0.61
N SER A 81 1.66 0.73 -0.94
CA SER A 81 0.23 0.71 -0.62
C SER A 81 -0.50 -0.40 -1.38
N ALA A 82 -0.20 -0.58 -2.67
CA ALA A 82 -0.84 -1.59 -3.50
C ALA A 82 -0.47 -3.01 -3.02
N TRP A 83 0.82 -3.25 -2.78
CA TRP A 83 1.31 -4.55 -2.33
C TRP A 83 0.91 -4.87 -0.89
N THR A 84 0.91 -3.88 0.00
CA THR A 84 0.45 -4.09 1.39
C THR A 84 -1.04 -4.43 1.41
N ALA A 85 -1.86 -3.75 0.62
CA ALA A 85 -3.28 -4.04 0.54
C ALA A 85 -3.56 -5.43 -0.05
N LEU A 86 -2.86 -5.80 -1.13
CA LEU A 86 -2.92 -7.14 -1.71
C LEU A 86 -2.45 -8.21 -0.72
N TYR A 87 -1.36 -7.96 0.00
CA TYR A 87 -0.84 -8.87 1.02
C TYR A 87 -1.87 -9.11 2.13
N LYS A 88 -2.53 -8.05 2.62
CA LYS A 88 -3.62 -8.18 3.61
C LYS A 88 -4.79 -9.01 3.07
N LEU A 89 -5.16 -8.83 1.79
CA LEU A 89 -6.20 -9.64 1.15
C LEU A 89 -5.80 -11.12 1.08
N VAL A 90 -4.58 -11.42 0.63
CA VAL A 90 -4.08 -12.80 0.55
C VAL A 90 -4.00 -13.45 1.93
N GLN A 91 -3.56 -12.71 2.96
CA GLN A 91 -3.52 -13.21 4.33
C GLN A 91 -4.90 -13.46 4.95
N SER A 92 -5.95 -12.79 4.44
CA SER A 92 -7.31 -12.96 4.97
C SER A 92 -7.98 -14.27 4.55
N SER A 93 -7.50 -14.88 3.47
CA SER A 93 -7.98 -16.18 2.99
C SER A 93 -7.40 -17.29 3.86
N VAL A 94 -8.25 -18.05 4.54
CA VAL A 94 -7.82 -19.14 5.44
C VAL A 94 -7.94 -20.50 4.76
N THR A 95 -8.84 -20.64 3.77
CA THR A 95 -9.19 -21.90 3.15
C THR A 95 -8.73 -22.00 1.69
N GLU A 96 -8.68 -23.23 1.17
CA GLU A 96 -8.38 -23.51 -0.25
C GLU A 96 -9.57 -23.21 -1.18
N ASN A 97 -10.72 -22.80 -0.64
CA ASN A 97 -11.94 -22.54 -1.42
C ASN A 97 -11.94 -21.15 -2.08
N THR A 98 -10.96 -20.31 -1.78
CA THR A 98 -10.85 -18.95 -2.32
C THR A 98 -9.61 -18.84 -3.20
N GLU A 99 -9.81 -18.50 -4.47
CA GLU A 99 -8.72 -18.20 -5.40
C GLU A 99 -8.61 -16.69 -5.63
N ILE A 100 -7.41 -16.15 -5.47
CA ILE A 100 -7.10 -14.74 -5.76
C ILE A 100 -6.20 -14.70 -6.99
N ARG A 101 -6.68 -14.08 -8.07
CA ARG A 101 -5.91 -13.85 -9.29
C ARG A 101 -5.59 -12.38 -9.46
N VAL A 102 -4.36 -12.08 -9.85
CA VAL A 102 -3.85 -10.70 -9.95
C VAL A 102 -3.55 -10.37 -11.40
N LEU A 103 -4.17 -9.30 -11.88
CA LEU A 103 -3.87 -8.69 -13.18
C LEU A 103 -3.17 -7.35 -12.95
N ASN A 104 -1.90 -7.27 -13.32
CA ASN A 104 -1.17 -6.00 -13.28
C ASN A 104 -1.58 -5.13 -14.47
N CYS A 105 -2.24 -4.01 -14.20
CA CYS A 105 -2.60 -3.02 -15.20
C CYS A 105 -2.66 -1.62 -14.61
N SER A 106 -2.28 -0.62 -15.39
CA SER A 106 -2.53 0.78 -15.05
C SER A 106 -3.90 1.23 -15.53
N LYS A 107 -4.47 2.23 -14.86
CA LYS A 107 -5.74 2.86 -15.25
C LYS A 107 -5.72 3.39 -16.69
N SER A 108 -4.58 3.93 -17.14
CA SER A 108 -4.37 4.40 -18.51
C SER A 108 -4.34 3.28 -19.53
N GLU A 109 -3.80 2.12 -19.19
CA GLU A 109 -3.78 0.94 -20.08
C GLU A 109 -5.18 0.37 -20.24
N LEU A 110 -5.98 0.28 -19.17
CA LEU A 110 -7.37 -0.15 -19.25
C LEU A 110 -8.19 0.78 -20.14
N LEU A 111 -8.05 2.10 -19.96
CA LEU A 111 -8.75 3.07 -20.80
C LEU A 111 -8.30 2.97 -22.28
N LYS A 112 -7.01 2.71 -22.53
CA LYS A 112 -6.50 2.49 -23.89
C LYS A 112 -7.05 1.19 -24.50
N ASP A 113 -7.16 0.13 -23.70
CA ASP A 113 -7.72 -1.16 -24.11
C ASP A 113 -9.16 -0.98 -24.62
N PHE A 114 -10.03 -0.37 -23.81
CA PHE A 114 -11.41 -0.08 -24.19
C PHE A 114 -11.54 0.83 -25.42
N LYS A 115 -10.65 1.83 -25.57
CA LYS A 115 -10.64 2.70 -26.77
C LYS A 115 -10.15 2.01 -28.03
N SER A 116 -9.34 0.97 -27.90
CA SER A 116 -8.82 0.20 -29.02
C SER A 116 -9.75 -0.91 -29.47
N ALA A 117 -10.59 -1.41 -28.56
CA ALA A 117 -11.63 -2.38 -28.85
C ALA A 117 -12.79 -1.72 -29.62
N SER A 118 -13.43 -2.47 -30.51
CA SER A 118 -14.61 -1.97 -31.22
C SER A 118 -15.86 -1.91 -30.33
N ASP A 119 -15.91 -2.81 -29.34
CA ASP A 119 -16.94 -2.87 -28.30
C ASP A 119 -16.35 -3.47 -27.02
N PHE A 120 -17.07 -3.39 -25.89
CA PHE A 120 -16.55 -3.79 -24.57
C PHE A 120 -16.22 -5.29 -24.49
N ASP A 121 -16.92 -6.13 -25.25
CA ASP A 121 -16.77 -7.59 -25.31
C ASP A 121 -15.48 -8.05 -26.02
N GLN A 122 -14.83 -7.15 -26.76
CA GLN A 122 -13.56 -7.42 -27.42
C GLN A 122 -12.34 -6.93 -26.64
N SER A 123 -12.57 -6.25 -25.51
CA SER A 123 -11.51 -5.74 -24.64
C SER A 123 -10.72 -6.88 -24.00
N MET A 124 -9.44 -6.64 -23.68
CA MET A 124 -8.63 -7.61 -22.96
C MET A 124 -9.16 -7.87 -21.55
N LEU A 125 -9.77 -6.86 -20.92
CA LEU A 125 -10.42 -7.03 -19.62
C LEU A 125 -11.58 -8.02 -19.71
N PHE A 126 -12.46 -7.88 -20.72
CA PHE A 126 -13.58 -8.80 -20.93
C PHE A 126 -13.09 -10.23 -21.16
N LYS A 127 -12.08 -10.41 -22.02
CA LYS A 127 -11.51 -11.74 -22.29
C LYS A 127 -10.94 -12.40 -21.04
N SER A 128 -10.30 -11.61 -20.18
CA SER A 128 -9.66 -12.09 -18.95
C SER A 128 -10.65 -12.41 -17.81
N ILE A 129 -11.83 -11.79 -17.81
CA ILE A 129 -12.83 -12.00 -16.75
C ILE A 129 -13.92 -12.96 -17.21
N TYR A 130 -14.46 -12.73 -18.40
CA TYR A 130 -15.57 -13.49 -18.94
C TYR A 130 -15.09 -14.71 -19.74
N GLU A 131 -14.36 -14.53 -20.84
CA GLU A 131 -14.06 -15.64 -21.76
C GLU A 131 -13.18 -16.72 -21.14
N SER A 132 -12.12 -16.34 -20.42
CA SER A 132 -11.17 -17.31 -19.87
C SER A 132 -11.77 -18.20 -18.78
N GLU A 133 -12.79 -17.72 -18.06
CA GLU A 133 -13.38 -18.43 -16.94
C GLU A 133 -14.88 -18.67 -17.14
N TYR A 134 -15.72 -17.62 -17.00
CA TYR A 134 -17.18 -17.75 -17.00
C TYR A 134 -17.73 -18.37 -18.30
N GLY A 135 -17.15 -18.00 -19.45
CA GLY A 135 -17.52 -18.50 -20.77
C GLY A 135 -16.89 -19.85 -21.14
N THR A 136 -15.96 -20.37 -20.34
CA THR A 136 -15.23 -21.61 -20.62
C THR A 136 -15.81 -22.78 -19.82
N PHE A 137 -16.03 -23.93 -20.48
CA PHE A 137 -16.55 -25.12 -19.83
C PHE A 137 -15.57 -25.64 -18.77
N GLY A 138 -15.99 -25.64 -17.50
CA GLY A 138 -15.18 -26.06 -16.36
C GLY A 138 -14.26 -24.97 -15.79
N GLY A 139 -14.41 -23.70 -16.21
CA GLY A 139 -13.72 -22.56 -15.60
C GLY A 139 -14.27 -22.20 -14.22
N THR A 140 -13.49 -21.42 -13.44
CA THR A 140 -13.92 -20.93 -12.12
C THR A 140 -14.36 -19.46 -12.24
N PRO A 141 -15.68 -19.17 -12.24
CA PRO A 141 -16.15 -17.80 -12.46
C PRO A 141 -15.69 -16.87 -11.33
N PHE A 142 -15.37 -15.63 -11.69
CA PHE A 142 -14.99 -14.62 -10.70
C PHE A 142 -16.21 -14.14 -9.92
N SER A 143 -16.14 -14.20 -8.59
CA SER A 143 -17.21 -13.68 -7.72
C SER A 143 -17.22 -12.16 -7.63
N VAL A 144 -16.04 -11.53 -7.71
CA VAL A 144 -15.82 -10.10 -7.56
C VAL A 144 -14.47 -9.77 -8.17
N PHE A 145 -14.29 -8.56 -8.71
CA PHE A 145 -12.95 -8.08 -9.06
C PHE A 145 -12.70 -6.69 -8.48
N VAL A 146 -11.49 -6.49 -7.98
CA VAL A 146 -11.09 -5.30 -7.21
C VAL A 146 -10.11 -4.49 -8.05
N GLY A 147 -10.45 -3.24 -8.32
CA GLY A 147 -9.55 -2.30 -8.98
C GLY A 147 -8.85 -1.41 -7.97
N ASP A 148 -7.52 -1.50 -7.90
CA ASP A 148 -6.71 -0.56 -7.11
C ASP A 148 -6.55 0.79 -7.82
N PHE A 149 -7.69 1.45 -8.03
CA PHE A 149 -7.79 2.76 -8.66
C PHE A 149 -8.58 3.71 -7.78
N TYR A 150 -8.35 5.00 -8.03
CA TYR A 150 -9.13 6.08 -7.46
C TYR A 150 -9.88 6.76 -8.61
N PHE A 151 -11.20 6.82 -8.51
CA PHE A 151 -12.07 7.43 -9.52
C PHE A 151 -12.56 8.81 -9.10
N ASP A 152 -12.40 9.78 -9.98
CA ASP A 152 -12.81 11.16 -9.84
C ASP A 152 -14.06 11.47 -10.68
N ASN A 153 -14.63 12.67 -10.57
CA ASN A 153 -15.76 13.13 -11.39
C ASN A 153 -15.36 13.54 -12.83
N VAL A 154 -14.11 13.25 -13.20
CA VAL A 154 -13.55 13.61 -14.51
C VAL A 154 -14.20 12.76 -15.61
N PRO A 155 -14.49 13.33 -16.79
CA PRO A 155 -15.09 12.62 -17.92
C PRO A 155 -14.46 11.26 -18.28
N GLN A 156 -13.13 11.15 -18.25
CA GLN A 156 -12.40 9.92 -18.57
C GLN A 156 -12.61 8.81 -17.54
N ASP A 157 -12.76 9.18 -16.28
CA ASP A 157 -12.96 8.24 -15.18
C ASP A 157 -14.37 7.66 -15.21
N ILE A 158 -15.37 8.50 -15.51
CA ILE A 158 -16.76 8.08 -15.66
C ILE A 158 -16.91 7.18 -16.90
N GLU A 159 -16.28 7.53 -18.02
CA GLU A 159 -16.22 6.69 -19.24
C GLU A 159 -15.60 5.31 -18.95
N LEU A 160 -14.50 5.28 -18.17
CA LEU A 160 -13.89 4.01 -17.77
C LEU A 160 -14.81 3.19 -16.85
N LEU A 161 -15.50 3.82 -15.90
CA LEU A 161 -16.49 3.14 -15.05
C LEU A 161 -17.66 2.57 -15.85
N GLU A 162 -18.12 3.30 -16.86
CA GLU A 162 -19.19 2.86 -17.76
C GLU A 162 -18.76 1.58 -18.51
N HIS A 163 -17.58 1.58 -19.14
CA HIS A 163 -17.06 0.38 -19.81
C HIS A 163 -16.83 -0.80 -18.86
N ILE A 164 -16.27 -0.56 -17.67
CA ILE A 164 -16.10 -1.61 -16.66
C ILE A 164 -17.45 -2.15 -16.18
N SER A 165 -18.48 -1.31 -16.08
CA SER A 165 -19.82 -1.73 -15.64
C SER A 165 -20.47 -2.72 -16.61
N HIS A 166 -20.26 -2.55 -17.93
CA HIS A 166 -20.72 -3.52 -18.93
C HIS A 166 -20.03 -4.87 -18.78
N VAL A 167 -18.71 -4.88 -18.55
CA VAL A 167 -17.95 -6.13 -18.30
C VAL A 167 -18.41 -6.80 -17.01
N ALA A 168 -18.59 -6.02 -15.94
CA ALA A 168 -19.06 -6.50 -14.64
C ALA A 168 -20.47 -7.11 -14.72
N ALA A 169 -21.37 -6.45 -15.46
CA ALA A 169 -22.74 -6.93 -15.68
C ALA A 169 -22.77 -8.23 -16.50
N ALA A 170 -21.95 -8.32 -17.55
CA ALA A 170 -21.85 -9.52 -18.38
C ALA A 170 -21.28 -10.72 -17.62
N ALA A 171 -20.27 -10.51 -16.77
CA ALA A 171 -19.66 -11.57 -15.96
C ALA A 171 -20.41 -11.87 -14.65
N HIS A 172 -21.46 -11.12 -14.32
CA HIS A 172 -22.12 -11.14 -13.01
C HIS A 172 -21.17 -10.99 -11.82
N ALA A 173 -20.06 -10.28 -12.03
CA ALA A 173 -19.01 -10.07 -11.05
C ALA A 173 -18.94 -8.58 -10.72
N PRO A 174 -19.36 -8.12 -9.54
CA PRO A 174 -19.25 -6.71 -9.18
C PRO A 174 -17.80 -6.23 -9.17
N PHE A 175 -17.61 -4.99 -9.62
CA PHE A 175 -16.33 -4.27 -9.56
C PHE A 175 -16.27 -3.41 -8.31
N LEU A 176 -15.22 -3.58 -7.51
CA LEU A 176 -14.98 -2.77 -6.33
C LEU A 176 -13.75 -1.90 -6.51
N SER A 177 -13.88 -0.61 -6.22
CA SER A 177 -12.76 0.33 -6.27
C SER A 177 -12.94 1.46 -5.27
N ALA A 178 -12.12 2.51 -5.33
CA ALA A 178 -12.25 3.67 -4.47
C ALA A 178 -12.60 4.95 -5.23
N ALA A 179 -13.35 5.83 -4.56
CA ALA A 179 -13.52 7.20 -5.03
C ALA A 179 -12.31 8.05 -4.61
N ALA A 180 -11.90 8.98 -5.46
CA ALA A 180 -10.95 10.05 -5.14
C ALA A 180 -11.69 11.19 -4.41
N PRO A 181 -10.99 12.05 -3.62
CA PRO A 181 -11.60 13.23 -3.01
C PRO A 181 -12.29 14.16 -4.03
N GLY A 182 -11.75 14.26 -5.25
CA GLY A 182 -12.31 15.08 -6.32
C GLY A 182 -13.72 14.63 -6.75
N MET A 183 -14.09 13.35 -6.53
CA MET A 183 -15.46 12.88 -6.75
C MET A 183 -16.47 13.67 -5.91
N LEU A 184 -16.05 14.25 -4.78
CA LEU A 184 -16.86 15.12 -3.93
C LEU A 184 -16.49 16.62 -4.09
N SER A 185 -15.78 16.99 -5.15
CA SER A 185 -15.20 18.32 -5.37
C SER A 185 -14.30 18.78 -4.22
N MET A 186 -13.55 17.83 -3.62
CA MET A 186 -12.62 18.09 -2.52
C MET A 186 -11.18 17.81 -2.96
N ASN A 187 -10.23 18.50 -2.33
CA ASN A 187 -8.80 18.18 -2.52
C ASN A 187 -8.35 17.02 -1.62
N THR A 188 -8.98 16.84 -0.45
CA THR A 188 -8.60 15.84 0.55
C THR A 188 -9.82 15.40 1.35
N PHE A 189 -9.85 14.14 1.79
CA PHE A 189 -10.96 13.61 2.60
C PHE A 189 -11.08 14.26 3.99
N SER A 190 -10.06 14.97 4.47
CA SER A 190 -10.12 15.80 5.69
C SER A 190 -11.19 16.89 5.61
N ASP A 191 -11.58 17.29 4.40
CA ASP A 191 -12.60 18.32 4.18
C ASP A 191 -14.03 17.77 4.20
N LEU A 192 -14.21 16.44 4.29
CA LEU A 192 -15.51 15.76 4.28
C LEU A 192 -16.50 16.28 5.35
N PRO A 193 -16.08 16.69 6.57
CA PRO A 193 -17.00 17.25 7.57
C PRO A 193 -17.49 18.67 7.26
N ARG A 194 -16.90 19.38 6.29
CA ARG A 194 -17.22 20.79 5.99
C ARG A 194 -18.58 20.99 5.30
N PRO A 195 -18.94 20.28 4.21
CA PRO A 195 -20.22 20.47 3.56
C PRO A 195 -21.37 19.96 4.42
N ARG A 196 -22.38 20.81 4.61
CA ARG A 196 -23.60 20.46 5.36
C ARG A 196 -24.49 19.46 4.60
N ASP A 197 -24.46 19.49 3.27
CA ASP A 197 -25.29 18.66 2.40
C ASP A 197 -24.49 18.25 1.16
N LEU A 198 -24.04 16.99 1.15
CA LEU A 198 -23.32 16.40 0.02
C LEU A 198 -24.25 16.07 -1.15
N SER A 199 -25.56 15.92 -0.92
CA SER A 199 -26.49 15.53 -1.98
C SER A 199 -26.63 16.64 -3.03
N LYS A 200 -26.71 17.90 -2.59
CA LYS A 200 -26.79 19.08 -3.48
C LYS A 200 -25.58 19.25 -4.38
N LEU A 201 -24.42 18.74 -3.97
CA LEU A 201 -23.20 18.82 -4.76
C LEU A 201 -23.34 18.04 -6.07
N PHE A 202 -23.96 16.86 -6.02
CA PHE A 202 -24.20 16.02 -7.18
C PHE A 202 -25.27 16.55 -8.13
N ASP A 203 -26.07 17.54 -7.73
CA ASP A 203 -27.09 18.16 -8.58
C ASP A 203 -26.52 19.19 -9.56
N THR A 204 -25.28 19.62 -9.34
CA THR A 204 -24.59 20.58 -10.21
C THR A 204 -24.34 20.01 -11.60
N THR A 205 -24.07 20.90 -12.56
CA THR A 205 -23.85 20.54 -13.97
C THR A 205 -22.62 19.66 -14.17
N ASP A 206 -21.61 19.81 -13.32
CA ASP A 206 -20.34 19.10 -13.42
C ASP A 206 -20.52 17.58 -13.23
N TYR A 207 -21.54 17.20 -12.44
CA TYR A 207 -21.91 15.81 -12.18
C TYR A 207 -22.98 15.27 -13.15
N ALA A 208 -23.30 15.95 -14.24
CA ALA A 208 -24.29 15.48 -15.21
C ALA A 208 -23.95 14.06 -15.73
N ARG A 209 -22.69 13.81 -16.10
CA ARG A 209 -22.24 12.48 -16.55
C ARG A 209 -22.31 11.43 -15.44
N TRP A 210 -21.90 11.78 -14.22
CA TRP A 210 -21.97 10.89 -13.07
C TRP A 210 -23.42 10.49 -12.74
N ARG A 211 -24.35 11.45 -12.81
CA ARG A 211 -25.78 11.19 -12.63
C ARG A 211 -26.33 10.30 -13.74
N SER A 212 -26.00 10.57 -14.99
CA SER A 212 -26.40 9.71 -16.11
C SER A 212 -25.88 8.28 -15.94
N PHE A 213 -24.61 8.12 -15.56
CA PHE A 213 -24.02 6.82 -15.26
C PHE A 213 -24.76 6.10 -14.13
N ARG A 214 -25.08 6.78 -13.02
CA ARG A 214 -25.85 6.17 -11.91
C ARG A 214 -27.28 5.75 -12.28
N LEU A 215 -27.83 6.25 -13.38
CA LEU A 215 -29.15 5.87 -13.86
C LEU A 215 -29.10 4.66 -14.82
N THR A 216 -27.91 4.23 -15.25
CA THR A 216 -27.77 3.03 -16.07
C THR A 216 -27.99 1.77 -15.24
N ASP A 217 -28.48 0.71 -15.88
CA ASP A 217 -28.78 -0.55 -15.20
C ASP A 217 -27.50 -1.22 -14.69
N ASP A 218 -26.43 -1.15 -15.47
CA ASP A 218 -25.14 -1.80 -15.21
C ASP A 218 -24.37 -1.14 -14.04
N SER A 219 -24.69 0.10 -13.70
CA SER A 219 -24.08 0.82 -12.56
C SER A 219 -24.25 0.08 -11.22
N ARG A 220 -25.25 -0.81 -11.11
CA ARG A 220 -25.48 -1.65 -9.92
C ARG A 220 -24.32 -2.58 -9.59
N TYR A 221 -23.48 -2.92 -10.58
CA TYR A 221 -22.33 -3.79 -10.39
C TYR A 221 -21.08 -3.03 -9.94
N ILE A 222 -21.13 -1.70 -9.82
CA ILE A 222 -20.00 -0.87 -9.40
C ILE A 222 -20.14 -0.48 -7.94
N GLY A 223 -19.15 -0.84 -7.12
CA GLY A 223 -18.99 -0.40 -5.75
C GLY A 223 -17.79 0.53 -5.59
N LEU A 224 -18.03 1.80 -5.27
CA LEU A 224 -16.97 2.74 -4.91
C LEU A 224 -16.92 2.93 -3.39
N THR A 225 -15.76 2.64 -2.82
CA THR A 225 -15.47 2.76 -1.39
C THR A 225 -14.78 4.09 -1.08
N MET A 226 -15.03 4.62 0.10
CA MET A 226 -14.35 5.80 0.65
C MET A 226 -14.53 5.82 2.18
N PRO A 227 -13.60 6.42 2.95
CA PRO A 227 -12.30 6.99 2.54
C PRO A 227 -11.19 5.91 2.50
N LYS A 228 -9.96 6.32 2.21
CA LYS A 228 -8.76 5.46 2.31
C LYS A 228 -8.59 4.92 3.74
N VAL A 229 -7.96 3.75 3.87
CA VAL A 229 -7.72 3.08 5.16
C VAL A 229 -6.21 3.07 5.44
N LEU A 230 -5.83 3.08 6.72
CA LEU A 230 -4.43 2.97 7.10
C LEU A 230 -3.93 1.54 6.82
N GLY A 231 -2.90 1.41 5.99
CA GLY A 231 -2.33 0.12 5.60
C GLY A 231 -1.45 -0.50 6.69
N ARG A 232 -0.62 0.34 7.33
CA ARG A 232 0.38 -0.06 8.31
C ARG A 232 0.53 1.03 9.38
N MET A 233 0.78 0.62 10.62
CA MET A 233 1.20 1.56 11.67
C MET A 233 2.66 1.97 11.47
N PRO A 234 3.05 3.23 11.73
CA PRO A 234 4.41 3.71 11.55
C PRO A 234 5.44 2.87 12.32
N TYR A 235 6.64 2.71 11.76
CA TYR A 235 7.71 2.00 12.44
C TYR A 235 8.20 2.80 13.65
N GLY A 236 8.52 2.09 14.72
CA GLY A 236 8.98 2.68 15.95
C GLY A 236 9.11 1.64 17.05
N THR A 237 9.91 1.93 18.06
CA THR A 237 10.24 0.99 19.14
C THR A 237 8.99 0.58 19.94
N LYS A 238 7.97 1.47 20.00
CA LYS A 238 6.70 1.22 20.70
C LYS A 238 5.62 0.57 19.83
N THR A 239 5.77 0.63 18.51
CA THR A 239 4.77 0.18 17.55
C THR A 239 5.26 -1.09 16.85
N ILE A 240 5.93 -0.94 15.72
CA ILE A 240 6.51 -2.03 14.93
C ILE A 240 8.03 -1.81 14.97
N PRO A 241 8.78 -2.58 15.78
CA PRO A 241 10.23 -2.45 15.82
C PRO A 241 10.87 -3.07 14.58
N ALA A 242 11.92 -2.44 14.07
CA ALA A 242 12.78 -3.04 13.06
C ALA A 242 13.82 -3.95 13.71
N GLU A 243 14.18 -5.07 13.08
CA GLU A 243 15.11 -6.05 13.65
C GLU A 243 16.59 -5.60 13.57
N SER A 244 16.94 -4.76 12.59
CA SER A 244 18.33 -4.45 12.26
C SER A 244 18.93 -3.27 13.02
N PHE A 245 18.13 -2.24 13.29
CA PHE A 245 18.53 -1.02 14.00
C PHE A 245 17.29 -0.35 14.60
N ASN A 246 17.48 0.62 15.50
CA ASN A 246 16.36 1.32 16.12
C ASN A 246 15.77 2.35 15.15
N PHE A 247 14.92 1.86 14.26
CA PHE A 247 14.23 2.71 13.30
C PHE A 247 13.01 3.40 13.92
N GLU A 248 13.01 4.72 13.87
CA GLU A 248 11.86 5.56 14.24
C GLU A 248 11.39 6.31 12.99
N GLU A 249 10.19 5.98 12.51
CA GLU A 249 9.63 6.61 11.31
C GLU A 249 9.16 8.04 11.62
N HIS A 250 9.77 9.03 10.98
CA HIS A 250 9.46 10.44 11.23
C HIS A 250 8.26 10.89 10.40
N ILE A 251 7.09 11.03 11.05
CA ILE A 251 5.87 11.51 10.41
C ILE A 251 5.67 12.99 10.68
N ASN A 252 5.43 13.74 9.62
CA ASN A 252 4.96 15.11 9.69
C ASN A 252 3.43 15.15 9.75
N GLU A 253 2.89 15.23 10.96
CA GLU A 253 1.44 15.33 11.20
C GLU A 253 0.80 16.56 10.52
N PHE A 254 1.58 17.60 10.20
CA PHE A 254 1.09 18.81 9.54
C PHE A 254 0.92 18.66 8.02
N ASN A 255 1.34 17.54 7.42
CA ASN A 255 1.30 17.30 5.97
C ASN A 255 0.03 16.54 5.52
N ASP A 256 -1.14 16.88 6.08
CA ASP A 256 -2.43 16.21 5.80
C ASP A 256 -2.38 14.67 5.90
N GLY A 257 -1.47 14.15 6.73
CA GLY A 257 -1.27 12.71 6.90
C GLY A 257 -0.70 11.98 5.67
N LYS A 258 -0.08 12.66 4.69
CA LYS A 258 0.49 12.01 3.50
C LYS A 258 1.62 11.03 3.81
N ASP A 259 2.32 11.26 4.91
CA ASP A 259 3.44 10.42 5.34
C ASP A 259 2.95 9.04 5.83
N TYR A 260 1.67 8.92 6.20
CA TYR A 260 1.06 7.62 6.49
C TYR A 260 0.84 6.79 5.23
N LEU A 261 1.01 5.48 5.36
CA LEU A 261 0.70 4.54 4.29
C LEU A 261 -0.82 4.33 4.18
N TRP A 262 -1.45 5.08 3.28
CA TRP A 262 -2.87 4.91 2.96
C TRP A 262 -3.09 3.86 1.88
N ILE A 263 -3.90 2.87 2.18
CA ILE A 263 -4.32 1.83 1.23
C ILE A 263 -5.73 2.07 0.71
N ASN A 264 -5.99 1.48 -0.46
CA ASN A 264 -7.30 1.52 -1.08
C ASN A 264 -8.32 0.71 -0.26
N SER A 265 -9.42 1.35 0.12
CA SER A 265 -10.49 0.74 0.93
C SER A 265 -11.22 -0.40 0.22
N ALA A 266 -11.10 -0.51 -1.11
CA ALA A 266 -11.70 -1.60 -1.87
C ALA A 266 -11.16 -2.97 -1.42
N TYR A 267 -9.88 -3.04 -1.02
CA TYR A 267 -9.30 -4.26 -0.46
C TYR A 267 -9.91 -4.66 0.88
N GLU A 268 -10.24 -3.71 1.75
CA GLU A 268 -10.88 -4.01 3.04
C GLU A 268 -12.31 -4.54 2.83
N LEU A 269 -13.05 -4.01 1.85
CA LEU A 269 -14.35 -4.57 1.49
C LEU A 269 -14.21 -5.97 0.88
N ALA A 270 -13.19 -6.19 0.04
CA ALA A 270 -12.90 -7.50 -0.51
C ALA A 270 -12.53 -8.53 0.58
N ILE A 271 -11.73 -8.13 1.57
CA ILE A 271 -11.43 -8.96 2.76
C ILE A 271 -12.73 -9.39 3.45
N ARG A 272 -13.69 -8.47 3.63
CA ARG A 272 -14.99 -8.81 4.24
C ARG A 272 -15.82 -9.78 3.39
N ILE A 273 -15.76 -9.64 2.07
CA ILE A 273 -16.42 -10.58 1.15
C ILE A 273 -15.80 -11.98 1.30
N VAL A 274 -14.47 -12.08 1.30
CA VAL A 274 -13.74 -13.35 1.49
C VAL A 274 -14.10 -13.96 2.84
N SER A 275 -14.02 -13.20 3.93
CA SER A 275 -14.37 -13.71 5.27
C SER A 275 -15.83 -14.18 5.36
N SER A 276 -16.78 -13.43 4.78
CA SER A 276 -18.19 -13.85 4.74
C SER A 276 -18.39 -15.15 3.96
N PHE A 277 -17.68 -15.31 2.85
CA PHE A 277 -17.74 -16.52 2.04
C PHE A 277 -17.14 -17.72 2.77
N GLU A 278 -15.99 -17.57 3.44
CA GLU A 278 -15.37 -18.66 4.18
C GLU A 278 -16.18 -19.08 5.42
N GLU A 279 -16.86 -18.14 6.08
CA GLU A 279 -17.66 -18.42 7.27
C GLU A 279 -19.04 -19.01 6.93
N TYR A 280 -19.73 -18.46 5.92
CA TYR A 280 -21.13 -18.79 5.64
C TYR A 280 -21.35 -19.51 4.30
N GLY A 281 -20.35 -19.57 3.42
CA GLY A 281 -20.49 -20.03 2.04
C GLY A 281 -21.18 -19.04 1.10
N TRP A 282 -21.52 -17.84 1.58
CA TRP A 282 -22.22 -16.80 0.83
C TRP A 282 -21.73 -15.40 1.23
N CYS A 283 -21.71 -14.47 0.28
CA CYS A 283 -21.17 -13.11 0.46
C CYS A 283 -22.23 -12.10 0.97
N ALA A 284 -23.16 -12.51 1.83
CA ALA A 284 -24.26 -11.66 2.28
C ALA A 284 -23.89 -10.75 3.47
N ALA A 285 -22.97 -11.19 4.35
CA ALA A 285 -22.63 -10.52 5.60
C ALA A 285 -21.47 -9.53 5.42
N ILE A 286 -21.61 -8.59 4.49
CA ILE A 286 -20.54 -7.64 4.09
C ILE A 286 -20.75 -6.20 4.57
N ARG A 287 -21.82 -5.98 5.35
CA ARG A 287 -22.15 -4.69 6.01
C ARG A 287 -22.34 -4.92 7.52
N GLY A 288 -22.59 -3.87 8.31
CA GLY A 288 -22.90 -4.03 9.74
C GLY A 288 -21.67 -4.06 10.66
N LEU A 289 -21.87 -3.65 11.92
CA LEU A 289 -20.77 -3.40 12.87
C LEU A 289 -20.42 -4.63 13.73
N ARG A 290 -21.33 -5.61 13.82
CA ARG A 290 -21.19 -6.81 14.66
C ARG A 290 -21.30 -8.13 13.89
N ALA A 291 -20.90 -8.11 12.62
CA ALA A 291 -21.04 -9.16 11.59
C ALA A 291 -22.36 -9.07 10.80
N GLY A 292 -22.34 -8.39 9.66
CA GLY A 292 -23.46 -8.47 8.71
C GLY A 292 -24.62 -7.51 8.95
N ASP A 293 -24.91 -7.18 10.21
CA ASP A 293 -26.09 -6.41 10.66
C ASP A 293 -25.78 -5.07 11.34
#